data_AF-A0A2H0H4U4-F1
#
_entry.id   AF-A0A2H0H4U4-F1
#
_cell.length_a   1.000
_cell.length_b   1.000
_cell.length_c   1.000
_cell.angle_alpha   90.00
_cell.angle_beta   90.00
_cell.angle_gamma   90.00
#
_symmetry.space_group_name_H-M   'P 1'
#
loop_
_entity.id
_entity.type
_entity.pdbx_description
1 polymer ?
#
loop_
_entity_poly.entity_id
_entity_poly.type
_entity_poly.pdbx_seq_one_letter_code
_entity_poly.pdbx_strand_id
1 'polypeptide(L)'
;MQIFNNQHAWLTRFAMSVILGMISFSLISQESKYLGTEPNITHEELLQKATKMDFKSDVFKAIYHDSKNTYYALLTEKISSRYEKIKLLEKISTDKSLVNIGASPTSTYSLFLVNNSLGKSETEIEQLVYNLIDQVNTEAMQINEEQQQQWLLKNDKYSGSK
;
A
#
# COMPACT_ATOMS: atom_id res chain seq x y z
N MET A 1 -33.01 -26.40 50.34
CA MET A 1 -31.53 -26.36 50.18
C MET A 1 -31.25 -26.33 48.68
N GLN A 2 -30.24 -25.56 48.25
CA GLN A 2 -29.89 -25.17 46.86
C GLN A 2 -30.52 -23.89 46.32
N ILE A 3 -30.22 -22.76 46.95
CA ILE A 3 -30.27 -21.42 46.32
C ILE A 3 -28.84 -20.86 46.36
N PHE A 4 -27.89 -21.47 45.65
CA PHE A 4 -26.51 -20.95 45.64
C PHE A 4 -25.72 -21.13 44.35
N ASN A 5 -26.32 -21.50 43.22
CA ASN A 5 -25.55 -21.75 41.99
C ASN A 5 -25.71 -20.74 40.85
N ASN A 6 -26.48 -19.65 41.02
CA ASN A 6 -26.74 -18.72 39.91
C ASN A 6 -26.03 -17.35 39.99
N GLN A 7 -25.25 -17.08 41.04
CA GLN A 7 -24.54 -15.79 41.16
C GLN A 7 -23.26 -15.74 40.30
N HIS A 8 -22.63 -16.88 40.02
CA HIS A 8 -21.42 -16.92 39.20
C HIS A 8 -21.67 -16.73 37.70
N ALA A 9 -22.85 -17.13 37.21
CA ALA A 9 -23.20 -17.04 35.79
C ALA A 9 -23.46 -15.59 35.34
N TRP A 10 -23.92 -14.72 36.24
CA TRP A 10 -24.15 -13.31 35.91
C TRP A 10 -22.83 -12.52 35.89
N LEU A 11 -21.92 -12.80 36.83
CA LEU A 11 -20.59 -12.19 36.87
C LEU A 11 -19.74 -12.53 35.63
N THR A 12 -19.78 -13.79 35.17
CA THR A 12 -19.07 -14.19 33.94
C THR A 12 -19.65 -13.55 32.69
N ARG A 13 -20.98 -13.43 32.59
CA ARG A 13 -21.64 -12.72 31.48
C ARG A 13 -21.28 -11.24 31.46
N PHE A 14 -21.23 -10.58 32.62
CA PHE A 14 -20.84 -9.18 32.73
C PHE A 14 -19.36 -8.97 32.34
N ALA A 15 -18.47 -9.84 32.81
CA ALA A 15 -17.05 -9.81 32.44
C ALA A 15 -16.84 -10.02 30.93
N MET A 16 -17.59 -10.92 30.30
CA MET A 16 -17.51 -11.17 28.86
C MET A 16 -18.01 -9.97 28.03
N SER A 17 -19.06 -9.28 28.50
CA SER A 17 -19.55 -8.05 27.86
C SER A 17 -18.58 -6.87 27.98
N VAL A 18 -17.91 -6.73 29.13
CA VAL A 18 -16.88 -5.70 29.34
C VAL A 18 -15.64 -5.97 28.47
N ILE A 19 -15.22 -7.24 28.36
CA ILE A 19 -14.08 -7.64 27.52
C ILE A 19 -14.41 -7.44 26.03
N LEU A 20 -15.61 -7.81 25.56
CA LEU A 20 -16.03 -7.51 24.18
C LEU A 20 -16.10 -6.00 23.90
N GLY A 21 -16.54 -5.20 24.88
CA GLY A 21 -16.54 -3.74 24.76
C GLY A 21 -15.13 -3.17 24.60
N MET A 22 -14.16 -3.62 25.40
CA MET A 22 -12.77 -3.15 25.30
C MET A 22 -12.05 -3.59 24.02
N ILE A 23 -12.36 -4.79 23.50
CA ILE A 23 -11.79 -5.27 22.22
C ILE A 23 -12.35 -4.44 21.05
N SER A 24 -13.60 -3.99 21.13
CA SER A 24 -14.22 -3.13 20.11
C SER A 24 -13.55 -1.76 20.03
N PHE A 25 -13.15 -1.18 21.16
CA PHE A 25 -12.43 0.11 21.19
C PHE A 25 -10.98 0.01 20.72
N SER A 26 -10.32 -1.13 20.95
CA SER A 26 -8.92 -1.31 20.53
C SER A 26 -8.77 -1.63 19.04
N LEU A 27 -9.80 -2.21 18.39
CA LEU A 27 -9.83 -2.37 16.93
C LEU A 27 -10.11 -1.05 16.20
N ILE A 28 -10.92 -0.15 16.76
CA ILE A 28 -11.20 1.18 16.18
C ILE A 28 -9.99 2.14 16.35
N SER A 29 -9.09 1.87 17.31
CA SER A 29 -7.91 2.70 17.58
C SER A 29 -6.76 2.51 16.57
N GLN A 30 -6.77 1.46 15.74
CA GLN A 30 -5.77 1.33 14.66
C GLN A 30 -6.19 2.05 13.37
N GLU A 31 -7.49 2.19 13.09
CA GLU A 31 -7.97 2.90 11.90
C GLU A 31 -8.00 4.43 12.06
N SER A 32 -8.01 4.94 13.29
CA SER A 32 -8.22 6.37 13.56
C SER A 32 -6.96 7.20 13.79
N LYS A 33 -5.77 6.59 13.89
CA LYS A 33 -4.54 7.35 14.17
C LYS A 33 -4.07 8.24 13.01
N TYR A 34 -4.71 8.13 11.84
CA TYR A 34 -4.32 8.83 10.61
C TYR A 34 -5.39 9.73 10.01
N LEU A 35 -6.62 9.76 10.54
CA LEU A 35 -7.70 10.59 9.99
C LEU A 35 -7.53 12.06 10.41
N GLY A 36 -7.29 12.93 9.44
CA GLY A 36 -7.27 14.38 9.64
C GLY A 36 -8.67 14.95 9.54
N THR A 37 -8.81 16.24 9.81
CA THR A 37 -10.03 16.99 9.46
C THR A 37 -10.07 17.43 7.99
N GLU A 38 -9.08 17.00 7.21
CA GLU A 38 -8.97 17.32 5.78
C GLU A 38 -9.94 16.47 4.97
N PRO A 39 -10.48 16.99 3.85
CA PRO A 39 -11.27 16.18 2.94
C PRO A 39 -10.41 15.00 2.46
N ASN A 40 -10.88 13.78 2.74
CA ASN A 40 -10.20 12.57 2.28
C ASN A 40 -10.17 12.59 0.76
N ILE A 41 -8.97 12.70 0.17
CA ILE A 41 -8.81 12.53 -1.26
C ILE A 41 -9.08 11.06 -1.62
N THR A 42 -9.97 10.86 -2.57
CA THR A 42 -10.36 9.52 -3.03
C THR A 42 -9.34 8.95 -4.01
N HIS A 43 -9.32 7.63 -4.13
CA HIS A 43 -8.48 6.94 -5.11
C HIS A 43 -8.77 7.41 -6.54
N GLU A 44 -10.04 7.66 -6.89
CA GLU A 44 -10.43 8.16 -8.21
C GLU A 44 -9.89 9.57 -8.48
N GLU A 45 -9.96 10.47 -7.49
CA GLU A 45 -9.38 11.82 -7.63
C GLU A 45 -7.86 11.77 -7.83
N LEU A 46 -7.16 10.86 -7.14
CA LEU A 46 -5.73 10.66 -7.35
C LEU A 46 -5.43 10.14 -8.77
N LEU A 47 -6.21 9.21 -9.29
CA LEU A 47 -6.06 8.73 -10.67
C LEU A 47 -6.31 9.84 -11.69
N GLN A 48 -7.32 10.68 -11.46
CA GLN A 48 -7.58 11.84 -12.32
C GLN A 48 -6.44 12.85 -12.28
N LYS A 49 -5.82 13.06 -11.11
CA LYS A 49 -4.62 13.90 -10.97
C LYS A 49 -3.44 13.28 -11.71
N ALA A 50 -3.18 11.99 -11.55
CA ALA A 50 -2.12 11.29 -12.27
C ALA A 50 -2.29 11.40 -13.80
N THR A 51 -3.51 11.21 -14.30
CA THR A 51 -3.80 11.32 -15.74
C THR A 51 -3.52 12.72 -16.32
N LYS A 52 -3.66 13.77 -15.49
CA LYS A 52 -3.37 15.16 -15.87
C LYS A 52 -1.89 15.54 -15.72
N MET A 53 -1.09 14.69 -15.09
CA MET A 53 0.32 14.95 -14.89
C MET A 53 1.14 14.58 -16.12
N ASP A 54 2.09 15.45 -16.45
CA ASP A 54 3.06 15.17 -17.50
C ASP A 54 4.22 14.35 -16.93
N PHE A 55 4.19 13.05 -17.24
CA PHE A 55 5.22 12.10 -16.87
C PHE A 55 6.45 12.12 -17.78
N LYS A 56 6.53 12.95 -18.84
CA LYS A 56 7.69 13.08 -19.77
C LYS A 56 8.59 11.84 -19.87
N SER A 57 9.83 11.90 -19.38
CA SER A 57 10.80 10.80 -19.26
C SER A 57 10.69 10.04 -17.92
N ASP A 58 9.94 10.56 -16.95
CA ASP A 58 9.80 10.02 -15.61
C ASP A 58 8.79 8.88 -15.55
N VAL A 59 9.04 7.90 -14.68
CA VAL A 59 8.11 6.78 -14.45
C VAL A 59 7.33 6.98 -13.14
N PHE A 60 7.80 7.88 -12.27
CA PHE A 60 7.26 8.12 -10.95
C PHE A 60 7.20 9.62 -10.68
N LYS A 61 6.12 10.11 -10.08
CA LYS A 61 5.93 11.54 -9.81
C LYS A 61 4.98 11.81 -8.66
N ALA A 62 5.22 12.88 -7.90
CA ALA A 62 4.21 13.37 -6.96
C ALA A 62 3.02 13.91 -7.74
N ILE A 63 1.81 13.59 -7.29
CA ILE A 63 0.54 13.97 -7.94
C ILE A 63 -0.34 14.83 -7.03
N TYR A 64 -0.11 14.76 -5.72
CA TYR A 64 -0.85 15.50 -4.72
C TYR A 64 -0.10 15.56 -3.39
N HIS A 65 -0.33 16.62 -2.62
CA HIS A 65 0.25 16.81 -1.29
C HIS A 65 -0.83 17.39 -0.37
N ASP A 66 -0.99 16.80 0.81
CA ASP A 66 -1.76 17.35 1.92
C ASP A 66 -0.87 17.51 3.16
N SER A 67 -1.42 17.88 4.33
CA SER A 67 -0.59 18.09 5.51
C SER A 67 0.07 16.81 6.05
N LYS A 68 -0.50 15.63 5.77
CA LYS A 68 -0.08 14.36 6.32
C LYS A 68 0.77 13.54 5.36
N ASN A 69 0.45 13.56 4.08
CA ASN A 69 1.01 12.68 3.08
C ASN A 69 1.32 13.41 1.78
N THR A 70 2.33 12.89 1.09
CA THR A 70 2.57 13.14 -0.32
C THR A 70 2.18 11.90 -1.09
N TYR A 71 1.39 12.09 -2.14
CA TYR A 71 0.87 11.03 -2.99
C TYR A 71 1.62 11.01 -4.30
N TYR A 72 1.98 9.81 -4.72
CA TYR A 72 2.75 9.57 -5.92
C TYR A 72 2.04 8.59 -6.82
N ALA A 73 2.31 8.70 -8.12
CA ALA A 73 1.88 7.74 -9.11
C ALA A 73 3.09 7.18 -9.84
N LEU A 74 3.07 5.88 -10.07
CA LEU A 74 3.99 5.12 -10.91
C LEU A 74 3.27 4.74 -12.20
N LEU A 75 3.76 5.22 -13.35
CA LEU A 75 3.22 4.88 -14.66
C LEU A 75 3.77 3.52 -15.11
N THR A 76 3.01 2.46 -14.85
CA THR A 76 3.45 1.07 -15.07
C THR A 76 3.57 0.69 -16.55
N GLU A 77 2.98 1.45 -17.48
CA GLU A 77 3.12 1.23 -18.92
C GLU A 77 4.54 1.45 -19.43
N LYS A 78 5.33 2.29 -18.77
CA LYS A 78 6.73 2.53 -19.14
C LYS A 78 7.68 1.41 -18.70
N ILE A 79 7.18 0.41 -17.97
CA ILE A 79 7.96 -0.72 -17.49
C ILE A 79 7.76 -1.88 -18.46
N SER A 80 8.85 -2.36 -19.03
CA SER A 80 8.85 -3.20 -20.23
C SER A 80 8.21 -4.57 -20.03
N SER A 81 8.55 -5.28 -18.95
CA SER A 81 8.08 -6.64 -18.72
C SER A 81 7.14 -6.75 -17.52
N ARG A 82 6.29 -7.79 -17.57
CA ARG A 82 5.44 -8.17 -16.45
C ARG A 82 6.25 -8.53 -15.20
N TYR A 83 7.39 -9.19 -15.38
CA TYR A 83 8.32 -9.52 -14.32
C TYR A 83 8.79 -8.26 -13.60
N GLU A 84 9.32 -7.28 -14.35
CA GLU A 84 9.82 -6.02 -13.77
C GLU A 84 8.73 -5.26 -13.05
N LYS A 85 7.50 -5.20 -13.61
CA LYS A 85 6.35 -4.56 -12.94
C LYS A 85 6.09 -5.17 -11.58
N ILE A 86 5.90 -6.48 -11.51
CA ILE A 86 5.56 -7.17 -10.26
C ILE A 86 6.71 -7.07 -9.26
N LYS A 87 7.96 -7.22 -9.72
CA LYS A 87 9.14 -7.14 -8.87
C LYS A 87 9.36 -5.75 -8.29
N LEU A 88 9.14 -4.70 -9.09
CA LEU A 88 9.20 -3.33 -8.63
C LEU A 88 8.10 -3.05 -7.59
N LEU A 89 6.87 -3.49 -7.83
CA LEU A 89 5.78 -3.35 -6.87
C LEU A 89 6.07 -4.09 -5.55
N GLU A 90 6.67 -5.28 -5.61
CA GLU A 90 7.12 -6.02 -4.43
C GLU A 90 8.15 -5.21 -3.64
N LYS A 91 9.23 -4.75 -4.29
CA LYS A 91 10.28 -3.97 -3.64
C LYS A 91 9.76 -2.67 -3.02
N ILE A 92 8.93 -1.92 -3.75
CA ILE A 92 8.30 -0.71 -3.22
C ILE A 92 7.41 -1.04 -2.02
N SER A 93 6.61 -2.11 -2.08
CA SER A 93 5.72 -2.49 -0.97
C SER A 93 6.48 -2.98 0.27
N THR A 94 7.75 -3.37 0.13
CA THR A 94 8.63 -3.71 1.26
C THR A 94 9.42 -2.52 1.80
N ASP A 95 9.43 -1.38 1.11
CA ASP A 95 10.08 -0.16 1.61
C ASP A 95 9.27 0.45 2.76
N LYS A 96 9.97 0.96 3.78
CA LYS A 96 9.33 1.51 4.99
C LYS A 96 8.76 2.91 4.80
N SER A 97 9.14 3.59 3.73
CA SER A 97 8.78 4.98 3.46
C SER A 97 7.58 5.08 2.53
N LEU A 98 7.36 4.05 1.71
CA LEU A 98 6.33 4.01 0.68
C LEU A 98 5.22 3.05 1.09
N VAL A 99 3.97 3.53 1.02
CA VAL A 99 2.79 2.71 1.24
C VAL A 99 2.03 2.60 -0.07
N ASN A 100 1.86 1.38 -0.56
CA ASN A 100 1.02 1.09 -1.72
C ASN A 100 -0.46 1.26 -1.34
N ILE A 101 -1.16 2.15 -2.04
CA ILE A 101 -2.59 2.42 -1.82
C ILE A 101 -3.48 1.83 -2.91
N GLY A 102 -2.94 0.86 -3.63
CA GLY A 102 -3.62 0.07 -4.65
C GLY A 102 -3.35 0.55 -6.07
N ALA A 103 -3.65 -0.35 -7.00
CA ALA A 103 -3.78 -0.04 -8.42
C ALA A 103 -5.25 -0.20 -8.79
N SER A 104 -5.75 0.65 -9.69
CA SER A 104 -7.04 0.41 -10.30
C SER A 104 -6.88 -0.65 -11.41
N PRO A 105 -7.79 -1.64 -11.52
CA PRO A 105 -7.71 -2.69 -12.56
C PRO A 105 -7.69 -2.13 -13.99
N THR A 106 -8.23 -0.92 -14.18
CA THR A 106 -8.32 -0.25 -15.48
C THR A 106 -7.30 0.86 -15.65
N SER A 107 -6.45 1.07 -14.64
CA SER A 107 -5.46 2.14 -14.63
C SER A 107 -4.06 1.60 -14.90
N THR A 108 -3.29 2.39 -15.63
CA THR A 108 -1.88 2.14 -15.87
C THR A 108 -1.00 2.72 -14.77
N TYR A 109 -1.63 3.33 -13.76
CA TYR A 109 -0.98 3.90 -12.58
C TYR A 109 -1.11 2.98 -11.36
N SER A 110 0.03 2.76 -10.71
CA SER A 110 0.06 2.30 -9.32
C SER A 110 0.27 3.50 -8.41
N LEU A 111 -0.55 3.61 -7.36
CA LEU A 111 -0.53 4.75 -6.46
C LEU A 111 0.17 4.42 -5.15
N PHE A 112 0.95 5.39 -4.66
CA PHE A 112 1.71 5.28 -3.41
C PHE A 112 1.54 6.53 -2.58
N LEU A 113 1.69 6.40 -1.27
CA LEU A 113 1.82 7.55 -0.37
C LEU A 113 3.08 7.47 0.47
N VAL A 114 3.56 8.63 0.87
CA VAL A 114 4.65 8.83 1.83
C VAL A 114 4.14 9.75 2.91
N ASN A 115 4.34 9.38 4.18
CA ASN A 115 3.97 10.24 5.29
C ASN A 115 4.96 11.40 5.43
N ASN A 116 4.46 12.63 5.45
CA ASN A 116 5.27 13.85 5.55
C ASN A 116 6.07 13.91 6.86
N SER A 117 5.64 13.21 7.92
CA SER A 117 6.37 13.13 9.19
C SER A 117 7.72 12.41 9.07
N LEU A 118 7.95 11.67 7.97
CA LEU A 118 9.25 11.05 7.68
C LEU A 118 10.31 12.08 7.27
N GLY A 119 9.91 13.32 6.95
CA GLY A 119 10.84 14.41 6.63
C GLY A 119 11.65 14.20 5.35
N LYS A 120 11.23 13.29 4.47
CA LYS A 120 11.86 13.03 3.17
C LYS A 120 11.37 14.05 2.15
N SER A 121 12.30 14.64 1.41
CA SER A 121 12.01 15.49 0.26
C SER A 121 11.49 14.67 -0.92
N GLU A 122 10.79 15.33 -1.85
CA GLU A 122 10.30 14.69 -3.08
C GLU A 122 11.43 14.04 -3.88
N THR A 123 12.55 14.76 -4.04
CA THR A 123 13.75 14.26 -4.73
C THR A 123 14.32 13.00 -4.09
N GLU A 124 14.32 12.89 -2.76
CA GLU A 124 14.78 11.67 -2.08
C GLU A 124 13.88 10.47 -2.35
N ILE A 125 12.56 10.68 -2.43
CA ILE A 125 11.61 9.62 -2.76
C ILE A 125 11.74 9.20 -4.23
N GLU A 126 11.86 10.16 -5.14
CA GLU A 126 12.09 9.88 -6.56
C GLU A 126 13.38 9.09 -6.77
N GLN A 127 14.48 9.53 -6.16
CA GLN A 127 15.76 8.82 -6.22
C GLN A 127 15.65 7.38 -5.67
N LEU A 128 14.90 7.19 -4.58
CA LEU A 128 14.66 5.87 -4.02
C LEU A 128 13.94 4.97 -5.03
N VAL A 129 12.89 5.46 -5.69
CA VAL A 129 12.15 4.68 -6.69
C VAL A 129 13.03 4.38 -7.91
N TYR A 130 13.82 5.35 -8.39
CA TYR A 130 14.75 5.12 -9.51
C TYR A 130 15.81 4.07 -9.18
N ASN A 131 16.37 4.09 -7.97
CA ASN A 131 17.31 3.05 -7.53
C ASN A 131 16.65 1.67 -7.51
N LEU A 132 15.38 1.56 -7.12
CA LEU A 132 14.64 0.30 -7.15
C LEU A 132 14.38 -0.17 -8.59
N ILE A 133 14.07 0.75 -9.51
CA ILE A 133 13.91 0.43 -10.94
C ILE A 133 15.23 -0.12 -11.50
N ASP A 134 16.36 0.54 -11.23
CA ASP A 134 17.67 0.09 -11.71
C ASP A 134 18.05 -1.29 -11.17
N GLN A 135 17.74 -1.56 -9.89
CA GLN A 135 17.93 -2.89 -9.31
C GLN A 135 17.10 -3.96 -10.03
N VAL A 136 15.83 -3.68 -10.29
CA VAL A 136 14.93 -4.63 -10.96
C VAL A 136 15.38 -4.88 -12.39
N ASN A 137 15.77 -3.84 -13.13
CA ASN A 137 16.29 -3.95 -14.49
C ASN A 137 17.58 -4.79 -14.50
N THR A 138 18.48 -4.54 -13.55
CA THR A 138 19.73 -5.31 -13.42
C THR A 138 19.45 -6.78 -13.10
N GLU A 139 18.52 -7.07 -12.18
CA GLU A 139 18.08 -8.44 -11.89
C GLU A 139 17.49 -9.10 -13.14
N ALA A 140 16.63 -8.40 -13.89
CA ALA A 140 16.00 -8.92 -15.10
C ALA A 140 17.01 -9.27 -16.19
N MET A 141 18.11 -8.51 -16.32
CA MET A 141 19.19 -8.78 -17.27
C MET A 141 20.06 -9.98 -16.88
N GLN A 142 20.06 -10.39 -15.62
CA GLN A 142 20.86 -11.51 -15.11
C GLN A 142 20.16 -12.87 -15.23
N ILE A 143 18.86 -12.88 -15.52
CA ILE A 143 18.05 -14.10 -15.62
C ILE A 143 17.38 -14.17 -17.00
N ASN A 144 17.21 -15.39 -17.51
CA ASN A 144 16.55 -15.59 -18.80
C ASN A 144 15.00 -15.59 -18.66
N GLU A 145 14.29 -15.57 -19.78
CA GLU A 145 12.82 -15.53 -19.81
C GLU A 145 12.19 -16.71 -19.07
N GLU A 146 12.75 -17.92 -19.19
CA GLU A 146 12.21 -19.10 -18.51
C GLU A 146 12.31 -18.95 -16.98
N GLN A 147 13.42 -18.43 -16.48
CA GLN A 147 13.60 -18.12 -15.06
C GLN A 147 12.64 -17.01 -14.58
N GLN A 148 12.40 -15.99 -15.41
CA GLN A 148 11.40 -14.96 -15.11
C GLN A 148 9.99 -15.57 -15.00
N GLN A 149 9.60 -16.44 -15.93
CA GLN A 149 8.30 -17.14 -15.88
C GLN A 149 8.17 -18.04 -14.65
N GLN A 150 9.20 -18.82 -14.33
CA GLN A 150 9.23 -19.64 -13.12
C GLN A 150 9.09 -18.79 -11.85
N TRP A 151 9.71 -17.61 -11.82
CA TRP A 151 9.53 -16.67 -10.71
C TRP A 151 8.10 -16.15 -10.62
N LEU A 152 7.50 -15.74 -11.74
CA LEU A 152 6.13 -15.26 -11.80
C LEU A 152 5.13 -16.32 -11.29
N LEU A 153 5.28 -17.57 -11.72
CA LEU A 153 4.44 -18.70 -11.28
C LEU A 153 4.55 -18.98 -9.77
N LYS A 154 5.74 -18.80 -9.19
CA LYS A 154 5.93 -18.96 -7.74
C LYS A 154 5.32 -17.82 -6.93
N ASN A 155 5.18 -16.64 -7.54
CA ASN A 155 4.67 -15.42 -6.90
C ASN A 155 3.23 -15.12 -7.31
N ASP A 156 2.45 -16.18 -7.53
CA ASP A 156 1.11 -16.20 -8.14
C ASP A 156 0.07 -15.28 -7.48
N LYS A 157 0.35 -14.75 -6.28
CA LYS A 157 -0.45 -13.70 -5.64
C LYS A 157 -0.62 -12.44 -6.51
N TYR A 158 0.27 -12.25 -7.50
CA TYR A 158 0.25 -11.13 -8.45
C TYR A 158 -0.01 -11.59 -9.90
N SER A 159 -0.33 -12.86 -10.14
CA SER A 159 -0.45 -13.41 -11.51
C SER A 159 -1.79 -13.15 -12.21
N GLY A 160 -2.73 -12.43 -11.59
CA GLY A 160 -3.95 -12.00 -12.26
C GLY A 160 -4.69 -13.12 -13.01
N SER A 161 -4.61 -14.36 -12.53
CA SER A 161 -5.42 -15.46 -13.04
C SER A 161 -6.55 -15.77 -12.05
N LYS A 162 -7.66 -15.06 -12.23
CA LYS A 162 -8.99 -15.53 -11.86
C LYS A 162 -9.95 -15.23 -12.99
#